data_AF-A0A661S8T0-F1
#
_entry.id   AF-A0A661S8T0-F1
#
_cell.length_a   1.000
_cell.length_b   1.000
_cell.length_c   1.000
_cell.angle_alpha   90.00
_cell.angle_beta   90.00
_cell.angle_gamma   90.00
#
_symmetry.space_group_name_H-M   'P 1'
#
loop_
_entity.id
_entity.type
_entity.pdbx_description
1 polymer ?
#
loop_
_entity_poly.entity_id
_entity_poly.type
_entity_poly.pdbx_seq_one_letter_code
_entity_poly.pdbx_strand_id
1 'polypeptide(L)'
;MTGQEAIENLFKTIEISEEAMTWLNRSYGICEKIGIKDEYADEEFDASETLTSRYARVSDILIHKVFRAIDTVELEYGGTIIDVVNRAHKRNLFESVDEIREIKDIRNEIAHEYIGHDLCGICRDVLRLTPKVFELLESIKEYCKKYQDWQE
;
A
#
# COMPACT_ATOMS: atom_id res chain seq x y z
N MET A 1 -20.60 13.53 7.92
CA MET A 1 -19.99 13.61 6.59
C MET A 1 -21.09 13.40 5.56
N THR A 2 -21.27 14.31 4.62
CA THR A 2 -22.21 14.15 3.50
C THR A 2 -21.67 13.10 2.52
N GLY A 3 -22.52 12.59 1.62
CA GLY A 3 -22.07 11.68 0.55
C GLY A 3 -20.99 12.30 -0.34
N GLN A 4 -21.12 13.61 -0.62
CA GLN A 4 -20.14 14.36 -1.40
C GLN A 4 -18.78 14.46 -0.70
N GLU A 5 -18.77 14.82 0.58
CA GLU A 5 -17.54 14.90 1.38
C GLU A 5 -16.82 13.55 1.45
N ALA A 6 -17.57 12.44 1.48
CA ALA A 6 -16.99 11.09 1.48
C ALA A 6 -16.27 10.78 0.16
N ILE A 7 -16.88 11.15 -0.98
CA ILE A 7 -16.33 10.94 -2.32
C ILE A 7 -15.11 11.84 -2.55
N GLU A 8 -15.16 13.11 -2.15
CA GLU A 8 -14.02 14.02 -2.18
C GLU A 8 -12.84 13.47 -1.37
N ASN A 9 -13.11 12.97 -0.15
CA ASN A 9 -12.08 12.36 0.67
C ASN A 9 -11.50 11.08 0.04
N LEU A 10 -12.32 10.26 -0.62
CA LEU A 10 -11.85 9.07 -1.35
C LEU A 10 -10.87 9.46 -2.45
N PHE A 11 -11.25 10.37 -3.35
CA PHE A 11 -10.39 10.77 -4.47
C PHE A 11 -9.11 11.49 -4.01
N LYS A 12 -9.21 12.35 -2.98
CA LYS A 12 -8.01 12.95 -2.37
C LYS A 12 -7.06 11.89 -1.79
N THR A 13 -7.60 10.85 -1.17
CA THR A 13 -6.78 9.77 -0.62
C THR A 13 -6.12 8.95 -1.73
N ILE A 14 -6.82 8.73 -2.85
CA ILE A 14 -6.27 8.08 -4.05
C ILE A 14 -5.13 8.93 -4.64
N GLU A 15 -5.32 10.24 -4.81
CA GLU A 15 -4.28 11.15 -5.31
C GLU A 15 -3.00 11.09 -4.45
N ILE A 16 -3.15 11.17 -3.12
CA ILE A 16 -2.03 11.02 -2.17
C ILE A 16 -1.34 9.65 -2.34
N SER A 17 -2.10 8.59 -2.63
CA SER A 17 -1.54 7.26 -2.86
C SER A 17 -0.76 7.17 -4.17
N GLU A 18 -1.21 7.84 -5.24
CA GLU A 18 -0.51 7.88 -6.53
C GLU A 18 0.81 8.65 -6.45
N GLU A 19 0.81 9.78 -5.74
CA GLU A 19 2.04 10.54 -5.48
C GLU A 19 3.05 9.69 -4.69
N ALA A 20 2.61 9.02 -3.62
CA ALA A 20 3.46 8.13 -2.84
C ALA A 20 3.96 6.94 -3.68
N MET A 21 3.10 6.39 -4.54
CA MET A 21 3.43 5.27 -5.43
C MET A 21 4.52 5.63 -6.43
N THR A 22 4.54 6.87 -6.93
CA THR A 22 5.58 7.36 -7.85
C THR A 22 6.97 7.24 -7.21
N TRP A 23 7.09 7.59 -5.93
CA TRP A 23 8.35 7.47 -5.19
C TRP A 23 8.70 6.03 -4.86
N LEU A 24 7.72 5.19 -4.52
CA LEU A 24 7.92 3.75 -4.31
C LEU A 24 8.45 3.08 -5.60
N ASN A 25 7.81 3.34 -6.74
CA ASN A 25 8.23 2.83 -8.04
C ASN A 25 9.68 3.22 -8.38
N ARG A 26 10.05 4.48 -8.09
CA ARG A 26 11.44 4.93 -8.27
C ARG A 26 12.42 4.16 -7.39
N SER A 27 12.16 3.98 -6.10
CA SER A 27 13.06 3.23 -5.21
C SER A 27 13.09 1.74 -5.54
N TYR A 28 11.95 1.18 -5.95
CA TYR A 28 11.84 -0.21 -6.40
C TYR A 28 12.76 -0.46 -7.59
N GLY A 29 12.69 0.37 -8.63
CA GLY A 29 13.56 0.22 -9.81
C GLY A 29 15.06 0.47 -9.53
N ILE A 30 15.42 1.11 -8.41
CA ILE A 30 16.82 1.20 -7.95
C ILE A 30 17.23 -0.11 -7.30
N CYS A 31 16.47 -0.59 -6.32
CA CYS A 31 16.80 -1.79 -5.56
C CYS A 31 16.68 -3.07 -6.39
N GLU A 32 15.78 -3.11 -7.38
CA GLU A 32 15.67 -4.21 -8.34
C GLU A 32 16.96 -4.38 -9.14
N LYS A 33 17.65 -3.28 -9.49
CA LYS A 33 18.95 -3.30 -10.17
C LYS A 33 20.10 -3.67 -9.25
N ILE A 34 20.05 -3.26 -7.98
CA ILE A 34 21.01 -3.65 -6.96
C ILE A 34 20.92 -5.17 -6.70
N GLY A 35 19.70 -5.70 -6.69
CA GLY A 35 19.40 -7.10 -6.47
C GLY A 35 19.35 -7.48 -4.98
N ILE A 36 19.02 -8.74 -4.74
CA ILE A 36 18.94 -9.31 -3.40
C ILE A 36 20.32 -9.83 -3.00
N LYS A 37 20.80 -9.42 -1.82
CA LYS A 37 22.11 -9.79 -1.28
C LYS A 37 22.00 -10.13 0.20
N ASP A 38 22.99 -10.85 0.71
CA ASP A 38 23.09 -11.14 2.15
C ASP A 38 23.74 -9.97 2.91
N GLU A 39 24.58 -9.17 2.22
CA GLU A 39 25.19 -7.94 2.73
C GLU A 39 25.10 -6.84 1.66
N TYR A 40 24.71 -5.64 2.09
CA TYR A 40 24.66 -4.44 1.26
C TYR A 40 25.83 -3.51 1.58
N ALA A 41 26.41 -2.88 0.56
CA ALA A 41 27.28 -1.73 0.77
C ALA A 41 26.48 -0.54 1.32
N ASP A 42 27.13 0.45 1.94
CA ASP A 42 26.47 1.58 2.59
C ASP A 42 25.43 2.27 1.68
N GLU A 43 25.76 2.54 0.42
CA GLU A 43 24.81 3.17 -0.51
C GLU A 43 23.63 2.26 -0.90
N GLU A 44 23.84 0.94 -0.91
CA GLU A 44 22.81 -0.05 -1.20
C GLU A 44 21.89 -0.27 0.01
N PHE A 45 22.45 -0.12 1.21
CA PHE A 45 21.72 -0.10 2.47
C PHE A 45 20.79 1.11 2.53
N ASP A 46 21.30 2.32 2.27
CA ASP A 46 20.51 3.56 2.20
C ASP A 46 19.37 3.47 1.16
N ALA A 47 19.66 2.86 0.00
CA ALA A 47 18.67 2.62 -1.03
C ALA A 47 17.57 1.66 -0.56
N SER A 48 17.96 0.59 0.15
CA SER A 48 17.04 -0.39 0.72
C SER A 48 16.18 0.23 1.82
N GLU A 49 16.73 1.02 2.74
CA GLU A 49 15.95 1.77 3.75
C GLU A 49 14.94 2.73 3.11
N THR A 50 15.36 3.40 2.04
CA THR A 50 14.47 4.28 1.27
C THR A 50 13.31 3.49 0.66
N LEU A 51 13.57 2.31 0.10
CA LEU A 51 12.54 1.44 -0.46
C LEU A 51 11.57 0.95 0.62
N THR A 52 12.07 0.38 1.71
CA THR A 52 11.23 -0.20 2.77
C THR A 52 10.37 0.87 3.44
N SER A 53 10.91 2.07 3.70
CA SER A 53 10.16 3.21 4.23
C SER A 53 9.01 3.63 3.30
N ARG A 54 9.27 3.72 1.99
CA ARG A 54 8.24 4.08 0.99
C ARG A 54 7.19 2.99 0.84
N TYR A 55 7.59 1.72 0.88
CA TYR A 55 6.69 0.58 0.84
C TYR A 55 5.74 0.60 2.04
N ALA A 56 6.26 0.81 3.24
CA ALA A 56 5.46 0.90 4.46
C ALA A 56 4.44 2.03 4.36
N ARG A 57 4.87 3.21 3.89
CA ARG A 57 4.00 4.38 3.68
C ARG A 57 2.87 4.11 2.69
N VAL A 58 3.17 3.53 1.53
CA VAL A 58 2.15 3.22 0.51
C VAL A 58 1.18 2.17 1.03
N SER A 59 1.70 1.10 1.63
CA SER A 59 0.89 0.02 2.21
C SER A 59 -0.08 0.56 3.26
N ASP A 60 0.36 1.49 4.11
CA ASP A 60 -0.51 2.16 5.07
C ASP A 60 -1.60 3.01 4.43
N ILE A 61 -1.26 3.76 3.37
CA ILE A 61 -2.26 4.56 2.65
C ILE A 61 -3.31 3.64 2.02
N LEU A 62 -2.91 2.61 1.28
CA LEU A 62 -3.86 1.74 0.59
C LEU A 62 -4.75 0.95 1.57
N ILE A 63 -4.12 0.22 2.51
CA ILE A 63 -4.82 -0.74 3.37
C ILE A 63 -5.59 -0.02 4.49
N HIS A 64 -5.02 1.02 5.11
CA HIS A 64 -5.65 1.67 6.26
C HIS A 64 -6.49 2.90 5.89
N LYS A 65 -6.17 3.60 4.79
CA LYS A 65 -6.88 4.83 4.41
C LYS A 65 -7.82 4.62 3.23
N VAL A 66 -7.33 4.11 2.10
CA VAL A 66 -8.14 3.98 0.89
C VAL A 66 -9.29 3.00 1.08
N PHE A 67 -9.04 1.81 1.63
CA PHE A 67 -10.14 0.86 1.89
C PHE A 67 -11.20 1.43 2.83
N ARG A 68 -10.80 2.21 3.85
CA ARG A 68 -11.75 2.88 4.74
C ARG A 68 -12.50 4.01 4.05
N ALA A 69 -11.86 4.73 3.14
CA ALA A 69 -12.52 5.75 2.34
C ALA A 69 -13.58 5.13 1.41
N ILE A 70 -13.27 3.99 0.77
CA ILE A 70 -14.24 3.21 -0.03
C ILE A 70 -15.42 2.77 0.84
N ASP A 71 -15.13 2.13 1.99
CA ASP A 71 -16.15 1.73 2.95
C ASP A 71 -17.08 2.89 3.32
N THR A 72 -16.49 4.07 3.55
CA THR A 72 -17.24 5.26 3.96
C THR A 72 -18.16 5.78 2.86
N VAL A 73 -17.72 5.76 1.60
CA VAL A 73 -18.57 6.11 0.44
C VAL A 73 -19.74 5.12 0.30
N GLU A 74 -19.52 3.86 0.67
CA GLU A 74 -20.54 2.79 0.63
C GLU A 74 -21.38 2.67 1.91
N LEU A 75 -21.26 3.64 2.83
CA LEU A 75 -21.97 3.66 4.12
C LEU A 75 -21.66 2.45 5.02
N GLU A 76 -20.51 1.81 4.81
CA GLU A 76 -19.95 0.75 5.64
C GLU A 76 -19.07 1.36 6.72
N TYR A 77 -19.57 1.42 7.96
CA TYR A 77 -18.85 2.09 9.06
C TYR A 77 -18.26 1.10 10.07
N GLY A 78 -17.09 1.44 10.60
CA GLY A 78 -16.43 0.69 11.66
C GLY A 78 -15.82 -0.65 11.21
N GLY A 79 -15.57 -1.51 12.19
CA GLY A 79 -14.85 -2.77 12.01
C GLY A 79 -13.33 -2.64 12.17
N THR A 80 -12.73 -3.79 12.46
CA THR A 80 -11.28 -3.97 12.53
C THR A 80 -10.66 -3.85 11.14
N ILE A 81 -9.33 -3.80 11.06
CA ILE A 81 -8.65 -3.83 9.75
C ILE A 81 -8.93 -5.13 8.99
N ILE A 82 -9.14 -6.24 9.70
CA ILE A 82 -9.51 -7.52 9.10
C ILE A 82 -10.86 -7.42 8.40
N ASP A 83 -11.83 -6.74 9.02
CA ASP A 83 -13.16 -6.54 8.43
C ASP A 83 -13.09 -5.68 7.17
N VAL A 84 -12.32 -4.59 7.21
CA VAL A 84 -12.08 -3.69 6.07
C VAL A 84 -11.45 -4.46 4.90
N VAL A 85 -10.42 -5.27 5.16
CA VAL A 85 -9.78 -6.10 4.13
C VAL A 85 -10.75 -7.13 3.56
N ASN A 86 -11.55 -7.80 4.40
CA ASN A 86 -12.55 -8.75 3.92
C ASN A 86 -13.63 -8.10 3.05
N ARG A 87 -14.05 -6.85 3.35
CA ARG A 87 -14.96 -6.12 2.47
C ARG A 87 -14.28 -5.74 1.15
N ALA A 88 -13.02 -5.30 1.18
CA ALA A 88 -12.23 -5.03 -0.02
C ALA A 88 -12.08 -6.28 -0.92
N HIS A 89 -11.93 -7.47 -0.31
CA HIS A 89 -11.94 -8.74 -1.03
C HIS A 89 -13.29 -9.03 -1.70
N LYS A 90 -14.41 -8.84 -0.98
CA LYS A 90 -15.77 -9.00 -1.55
C LYS A 90 -16.06 -8.05 -2.72
N ARG A 91 -15.34 -6.93 -2.80
CA ARG A 91 -15.39 -5.97 -3.91
C ARG A 91 -14.52 -6.38 -5.10
N ASN A 92 -13.84 -7.52 -5.01
CA ASN A 92 -12.87 -8.02 -5.97
C ASN A 92 -11.70 -7.06 -6.20
N LEU A 93 -11.26 -6.32 -5.16
CA LEU A 93 -10.09 -5.45 -5.28
C LEU A 93 -8.78 -6.24 -5.37
N PHE A 94 -8.79 -7.48 -4.90
CA PHE A 94 -7.67 -8.43 -4.97
C PHE A 94 -8.22 -9.85 -4.78
N GLU A 95 -7.44 -10.87 -5.18
CA GLU A 95 -7.88 -12.27 -5.15
C GLU A 95 -7.57 -12.96 -3.81
N SER A 96 -6.43 -12.64 -3.21
CA SER A 96 -5.93 -13.30 -1.99
C SER A 96 -5.90 -12.35 -0.78
N VAL A 97 -6.71 -12.68 0.24
CA VAL A 97 -6.65 -11.99 1.54
C VAL A 97 -5.30 -12.21 2.23
N ASP A 98 -4.68 -13.36 2.02
CA ASP A 98 -3.40 -13.70 2.65
C ASP A 98 -2.25 -12.86 2.08
N GLU A 99 -2.28 -12.50 0.79
CA GLU A 99 -1.31 -11.55 0.21
C GLU A 99 -1.43 -10.15 0.84
N ILE A 100 -2.65 -9.67 1.09
CA ILE A 100 -2.86 -8.38 1.77
C ILE A 100 -2.41 -8.42 3.23
N ARG A 101 -2.60 -9.57 3.89
CA ARG A 101 -2.07 -9.79 5.24
C ARG A 101 -0.55 -9.74 5.25
N GLU A 102 0.09 -10.42 4.30
CA GLU A 102 1.54 -10.43 4.13
C GLU A 102 2.09 -9.01 3.90
N ILE A 103 1.47 -8.22 3.02
CA ILE A 103 1.84 -6.81 2.80
C ILE A 103 1.79 -6.01 4.11
N LYS A 104 0.72 -6.18 4.87
CA LYS A 104 0.49 -5.49 6.14
C LYS A 104 1.44 -5.97 7.24
N ASP A 105 1.83 -7.25 7.24
CA ASP A 105 2.75 -7.81 8.23
C ASP A 105 4.19 -7.33 7.96
N ILE A 106 4.66 -7.33 6.71
CA ILE A 106 5.94 -6.70 6.33
C ILE A 106 5.97 -5.21 6.69
N ARG A 107 4.85 -4.49 6.49
CA ARG A 107 4.74 -3.08 6.93
C ARG A 107 4.93 -2.96 8.45
N ASN A 108 4.34 -3.87 9.24
CA ASN A 108 4.49 -3.85 10.69
C ASN A 108 5.92 -4.20 11.12
N GLU A 109 6.56 -5.15 10.45
CA GLU A 109 7.97 -5.50 10.68
C GLU A 109 8.87 -4.28 10.42
N ILE A 110 8.71 -3.59 9.29
CA ILE A 110 9.43 -2.33 9.01
C ILE A 110 9.27 -1.31 10.13
N ALA A 111 8.08 -1.18 10.72
CA ALA A 111 7.83 -0.22 11.81
C ALA A 111 8.45 -0.65 13.15
N HIS A 112 8.59 -1.95 13.42
CA HIS A 112 9.14 -2.48 14.68
C HIS A 112 10.65 -2.76 14.62
N GLU A 113 11.19 -3.07 13.44
CA GLU A 113 12.56 -3.59 13.25
C GLU A 113 13.63 -2.54 12.97
N TYR A 114 13.34 -1.24 13.08
CA TYR A 114 14.36 -0.17 13.08
C TYR A 114 15.39 -0.28 14.22
N ILE A 115 15.43 -1.39 14.96
CA ILE A 115 16.33 -1.69 16.08
C ILE A 115 17.25 -2.90 15.79
N GLY A 116 17.09 -3.69 14.72
CA GLY A 116 17.87 -4.93 14.57
C GLY A 116 18.05 -5.52 13.17
N HIS A 117 19.23 -5.26 12.59
CA HIS A 117 20.07 -6.14 11.73
C HIS A 117 19.53 -6.94 10.51
N ASP A 118 18.23 -7.07 10.21
CA ASP A 118 17.75 -7.84 9.03
C ASP A 118 17.08 -6.98 7.93
N LEU A 119 17.71 -5.86 7.58
CA LEU A 119 17.24 -5.06 6.43
C LEU A 119 17.29 -5.88 5.12
N CYS A 120 18.22 -6.81 4.97
CA CYS A 120 18.37 -7.65 3.79
C CYS A 120 17.15 -8.56 3.58
N GLY A 121 16.66 -9.21 4.65
CA GLY A 121 15.44 -10.01 4.63
C GLY A 121 14.22 -9.16 4.28
N ILE A 122 14.03 -8.04 4.97
CA ILE A 122 12.90 -7.13 4.71
C ILE A 122 12.95 -6.61 3.26
N CYS A 123 14.12 -6.19 2.76
CA CYS A 123 14.27 -5.66 1.40
C CYS A 123 13.89 -6.71 0.36
N ARG A 124 14.25 -7.99 0.58
CA ARG A 124 13.86 -9.12 -0.26
C ARG A 124 12.34 -9.28 -0.34
N ASP A 125 11.66 -9.23 0.80
CA ASP A 125 10.20 -9.36 0.83
C ASP A 125 9.50 -8.15 0.23
N VAL A 126 10.01 -6.94 0.50
CA VAL A 126 9.49 -5.72 -0.11
C VAL A 126 9.65 -5.75 -1.63
N LEU A 127 10.80 -6.18 -2.16
CA LEU A 127 10.98 -6.35 -3.61
C LEU A 127 9.98 -7.34 -4.20
N ARG A 128 9.74 -8.48 -3.53
CA ARG A 128 8.77 -9.48 -3.99
C ARG A 128 7.33 -8.96 -3.99
N LEU A 129 6.95 -8.19 -2.97
CA LEU A 129 5.57 -7.75 -2.76
C LEU A 129 5.22 -6.41 -3.43
N THR A 130 6.21 -5.57 -3.72
CA THR A 130 5.98 -4.25 -4.34
C THR A 130 5.17 -4.31 -5.65
N PRO A 131 5.41 -5.26 -6.58
CA PRO A 131 4.56 -5.41 -7.77
C PRO A 131 3.07 -5.63 -7.44
N LYS A 132 2.77 -6.37 -6.36
CA LYS A 132 1.38 -6.59 -5.90
C LYS A 132 0.76 -5.33 -5.33
N VAL A 133 1.55 -4.49 -4.67
CA VAL A 133 1.12 -3.17 -4.21
C VAL A 133 0.78 -2.25 -5.40
N PHE A 134 1.50 -2.36 -6.53
CA PHE A 134 1.15 -1.64 -7.77
C PHE A 134 -0.17 -2.13 -8.37
N GLU A 135 -0.33 -3.45 -8.52
CA GLU A 135 -1.57 -4.06 -9.02
C GLU A 135 -2.77 -3.66 -8.16
N LEU A 136 -2.61 -3.61 -6.83
CA LEU A 136 -3.66 -3.22 -5.91
C LEU A 136 -4.14 -1.78 -6.13
N LEU A 137 -3.22 -0.82 -6.33
CA LEU A 137 -3.60 0.57 -6.59
C LEU A 137 -4.38 0.70 -7.91
N GLU A 138 -3.96 0.00 -8.97
CA GLU A 138 -4.67 0.05 -10.25
C GLU A 138 -6.07 -0.57 -10.15
N SER A 139 -6.21 -1.69 -9.44
CA SER A 139 -7.50 -2.30 -9.13
C SER A 139 -8.43 -1.36 -8.33
N ILE A 140 -7.89 -0.70 -7.30
CA ILE A 140 -8.60 0.32 -6.51
C ILE A 140 -9.10 1.47 -7.42
N LYS A 141 -8.23 1.99 -8.28
CA LYS A 141 -8.57 3.09 -9.19
C LYS A 141 -9.68 2.68 -10.16
N GLU A 142 -9.57 1.49 -10.75
CA GLU A 142 -10.59 0.95 -11.63
C GLU A 142 -11.94 0.85 -10.91
N TYR A 143 -11.95 0.28 -9.70
CA TYR A 143 -13.17 0.16 -8.89
C TYR A 143 -13.81 1.50 -8.56
N CYS A 144 -12.99 2.52 -8.28
CA CYS A 144 -13.47 3.83 -7.84
C CYS A 144 -13.97 4.73 -8.97
N LYS A 145 -13.78 4.36 -10.25
CA LYS A 145 -14.34 5.10 -11.39
C LYS A 145 -15.85 5.27 -11.32
N LYS A 146 -16.57 4.31 -10.74
CA LYS A 146 -18.04 4.37 -10.54
C LYS A 146 -18.51 5.55 -9.66
N TYR A 147 -17.59 6.23 -8.97
CA TYR A 147 -17.86 7.41 -8.16
C TYR A 147 -17.43 8.73 -8.82
N GLN A 148 -16.78 8.70 -10.00
CA GLN A 148 -16.35 9.92 -10.69
C GLN A 148 -17.54 10.77 -11.15
N ASP A 149 -18.63 10.11 -11.57
CA ASP A 149 -19.85 10.76 -12.05
C ASP A 149 -20.65 11.49 -10.94
N TRP A 150 -20.27 11.34 -9.67
CA TRP A 150 -20.88 12.05 -8.55
C TRP A 150 -20.23 13.41 -8.27
N GLN A 151 -19.27 13.84 -9.10
CA GLN A 151 -18.66 15.17 -9.02
C GLN A 151 -19.36 16.23 -9.90
N GLU A 152 -20.36 15.84 -10.70
CA GLU A 152 -21.23 16.75 -11.48
C GLU A 152 -22.57 17.04 -10.78
#